data_AF-A0A2A9F2E0-F1
#
_entry.id   AF-A0A2A9F2E0-F1
#
_cell.length_a   1.000
_cell.length_b   1.000
_cell.length_c   1.000
_cell.angle_alpha   90.00
_cell.angle_beta   90.00
_cell.angle_gamma   90.00
#
_symmetry.space_group_name_H-M   'P 1'
#
loop_
_entity.id
_entity.type
_entity.pdbx_description
1 polymer ?
#
loop_
_entity_poly.entity_id
_entity_poly.type
_entity_poly.pdbx_seq_one_letter_code
_entity_poly.pdbx_strand_id
1 'polypeptide(L)'
;MTTTTTATVTVTDPLPGKRRNEPIVFTVPGAYPGDLWAARTSAGELVPCQRLRTQTSEDETAFVTVLSFEGTTELEVLGAWEGTVEGITELNPREEDAFARLDTGYFDLELCTGTAKGTGSSKWGLRHFAAKHEGIDLLPTGNNAIGGFYGPFFTPENGLINPPEHTTVEVEVIEKGPVLHHYRMHGTVPDGLLDELRDKSFTIDWKFTYGTPYFERRYQVDAFQTVINGRSVTDKITVGDEFEGGQGELVFDRFEAYQGTQFRAGDPYAEELVKMVSETIETSASTTEKFSEFRHHLTAGMESAHWDLYWRLFCAWERVLDEDEIRERLARVRAASHVRADLPERPWVITDAPIDVSAASDETIFPGAASKTVEFHSRTGRAMVWWTGQPSGTFQIVQRRQSGWVNWGSNGENECPELPVGTPIKTAYGHFVPSWRHVADQLEQPPTVTVTSHPDHA
;
A
#
# COMPACT_ATOMS: atom_id res chain seq x y z
N MET A 1 12.13 40.48 -20.26
CA MET A 1 13.48 40.03 -19.86
C MET A 1 13.79 38.80 -20.71
N THR A 2 14.95 38.75 -21.37
CA THR A 2 15.43 37.53 -22.04
C THR A 2 15.64 36.48 -20.96
N THR A 3 14.76 35.48 -20.90
CA THR A 3 14.92 34.33 -19.99
C THR A 3 16.10 33.51 -20.49
N THR A 4 17.25 33.62 -19.82
CA THR A 4 18.43 32.80 -20.09
C THR A 4 18.11 31.35 -19.75
N THR A 5 18.41 30.42 -20.66
CA THR A 5 18.20 28.99 -20.47
C THR A 5 19.38 28.40 -19.71
N THR A 6 19.11 27.79 -18.56
CA THR A 6 20.11 27.18 -17.68
C THR A 6 20.51 25.78 -18.14
N ALA A 7 19.54 24.98 -18.55
CA ALA A 7 19.78 23.62 -19.04
C ALA A 7 18.64 23.17 -19.96
N THR A 8 18.94 22.24 -20.86
CA THR A 8 17.94 21.48 -21.60
C THR A 8 17.84 20.08 -21.02
N VAL A 9 16.63 19.66 -20.66
CA VAL A 9 16.31 18.32 -20.18
C VAL A 9 15.56 17.58 -21.27
N THR A 10 16.13 16.48 -21.77
CA THR A 10 15.49 15.60 -22.74
C THR A 10 14.92 14.39 -22.01
N VAL A 11 13.63 14.16 -22.16
CA VAL A 11 12.89 13.05 -21.55
C VAL A 11 12.44 12.12 -22.67
N THR A 12 12.80 10.84 -22.59
CA THR A 12 12.43 9.83 -23.58
C THR A 12 11.77 8.64 -22.90
N ASP A 13 10.56 8.32 -23.32
CA ASP A 13 9.84 7.12 -22.88
C ASP A 13 10.32 5.90 -23.70
N PRO A 14 10.81 4.84 -23.05
CA PRO A 14 11.10 3.58 -23.76
C PRO A 14 9.83 2.85 -24.21
N LEU A 15 8.66 3.18 -23.67
CA LEU A 15 7.39 2.53 -23.98
C LEU A 15 6.60 3.29 -25.05
N PRO A 16 5.82 2.57 -25.90
CA PRO A 16 4.88 3.22 -26.81
C PRO A 16 3.70 3.81 -26.04
N GLY A 17 3.10 4.88 -26.56
CA GLY A 17 1.91 5.51 -25.98
C GLY A 17 2.21 6.76 -25.17
N LYS A 18 1.17 7.30 -24.53
CA LYS A 18 1.23 8.58 -23.81
C LYS A 18 1.37 8.36 -22.32
N ARG A 19 2.32 9.08 -21.70
CA ARG A 19 2.36 9.29 -20.26
C ARG A 19 1.52 10.48 -19.85
N ARG A 20 0.82 10.34 -18.72
CA ARG A 20 -0.05 11.38 -18.18
C ARG A 20 0.51 11.84 -16.84
N ASN A 21 0.90 13.11 -16.79
CA ASN A 21 1.44 13.76 -15.59
C ASN A 21 2.53 12.91 -14.92
N GLU A 22 3.45 12.40 -15.73
CA GLU A 22 4.57 11.60 -15.23
C GLU A 22 5.53 12.50 -14.46
N PRO A 23 5.87 12.16 -13.21
CA PRO A 23 6.89 12.87 -12.46
C PRO A 23 8.27 12.64 -13.06
N ILE A 24 8.93 13.72 -13.44
CA ILE A 24 10.29 13.72 -13.99
C ILE A 24 11.22 14.36 -12.97
N VAL A 25 12.15 13.57 -12.44
CA VAL A 25 13.24 14.05 -11.59
C VAL A 25 14.49 14.22 -12.44
N PHE A 26 15.15 15.38 -12.30
CA PHE A 26 16.38 15.68 -13.02
C PHE A 26 17.30 16.56 -12.17
N THR A 27 18.61 16.47 -12.42
CA THR A 27 19.63 17.22 -11.67
C THR A 27 20.43 18.08 -12.63
N VAL A 28 20.58 19.37 -12.29
CA VAL A 28 21.33 20.35 -13.09
C VAL A 28 22.59 20.77 -12.32
N PRO A 29 23.77 20.84 -12.96
CA PRO A 29 24.97 21.37 -12.33
C PRO A 29 24.80 22.83 -11.91
N GLY A 30 25.19 23.16 -10.69
CA GLY A 30 25.09 24.50 -10.09
C GLY A 30 24.10 24.57 -8.92
N ALA A 31 24.32 25.56 -8.05
CA ALA A 31 23.43 25.89 -6.94
C ALA A 31 22.36 26.90 -7.39
N TYR A 32 21.14 26.40 -7.54
CA TYR A 32 19.99 27.19 -7.97
C TYR A 32 19.05 27.42 -6.77
N PRO A 33 19.04 28.63 -6.17
CA PRO A 33 18.25 28.90 -4.97
C PRO A 33 16.75 29.05 -5.29
N GLY A 34 15.93 29.01 -4.24
CA GLY A 34 14.47 29.10 -4.33
C GLY A 34 13.80 27.73 -4.44
N ASP A 35 12.56 27.64 -3.97
CA ASP A 35 11.83 26.36 -3.92
C ASP A 35 11.24 25.96 -5.29
N LEU A 36 11.03 26.92 -6.21
CA LEU A 36 10.36 26.71 -7.49
C LEU A 36 11.04 27.44 -8.65
N TRP A 37 11.22 26.70 -9.74
CA TRP A 37 11.77 27.15 -11.00
C TRP A 37 10.75 26.94 -12.13
N ALA A 38 10.91 27.63 -13.24
CA ALA A 38 10.13 27.41 -14.45
C ALA A 38 10.95 26.63 -15.46
N ALA A 39 10.32 25.67 -16.13
CA ALA A 39 10.82 25.13 -17.38
C ALA A 39 9.82 25.35 -18.51
N ARG A 40 10.30 25.47 -19.74
CA ARG A 40 9.47 25.60 -20.93
C ARG A 40 9.48 24.29 -21.73
N THR A 41 8.31 23.74 -22.02
CA THR A 41 8.19 22.56 -22.88
C THR A 41 8.46 22.91 -24.36
N SER A 42 8.70 21.90 -25.19
CA SER A 42 8.79 22.06 -26.65
C SER A 42 7.52 22.68 -27.29
N ALA A 43 6.36 22.57 -26.62
CA ALA A 43 5.11 23.21 -27.03
C ALA A 43 4.99 24.68 -26.58
N GLY A 44 5.98 25.21 -25.85
CA GLY A 44 6.03 26.58 -25.35
C GLY A 44 5.31 26.80 -24.01
N GLU A 45 4.75 25.75 -23.40
CA GLU A 45 4.09 25.78 -22.09
C GLU A 45 5.12 25.93 -20.97
N LEU A 46 4.79 26.73 -19.94
CA LEU A 46 5.60 26.82 -18.73
C LEU A 46 5.12 25.82 -17.69
N VAL A 47 6.03 25.01 -17.17
CA VAL A 47 5.77 24.02 -16.12
C VAL A 47 6.61 24.31 -14.87
N PRO A 48 6.05 24.11 -13.66
CA PRO A 48 6.80 24.32 -12.42
C PRO A 48 7.78 23.17 -12.19
N CYS A 49 8.99 23.52 -11.77
CA CYS A 49 10.05 22.63 -11.33
C CYS A 49 10.28 22.88 -9.84
N GLN A 50 9.80 21.97 -8.98
CA GLN A 50 10.04 22.03 -7.55
C GLN A 50 11.45 21.56 -7.24
N ARG A 51 12.22 22.37 -6.53
CA ARG A 51 13.54 22.00 -6.04
C ARG A 51 13.41 20.93 -4.95
N LEU A 52 14.18 19.86 -5.08
CA LEU A 52 14.23 18.75 -4.12
C LEU A 52 15.33 19.02 -3.08
N ARG A 53 14.95 19.23 -1.82
CA ARG A 53 15.88 19.61 -0.75
C ARG A 53 16.83 18.47 -0.40
N THR A 54 16.33 17.24 -0.41
CA THR A 54 17.09 16.03 -0.03
C THR A 54 18.07 15.55 -1.10
N GLN A 55 17.97 16.05 -2.33
CA GLN A 55 18.79 15.63 -3.47
C GLN A 55 19.62 16.78 -4.08
N THR A 56 19.57 17.97 -3.48
CA THR A 56 20.35 19.13 -3.89
C THR A 56 21.58 19.29 -3.00
N SER A 57 22.71 19.65 -3.58
CA SER A 57 23.96 19.99 -2.89
C SER A 57 24.45 21.39 -3.26
N GLU A 58 25.69 21.74 -2.91
CA GLU A 58 26.32 23.00 -3.30
C GLU A 58 26.71 23.02 -4.78
N ASP A 59 26.91 21.86 -5.41
CA ASP A 59 27.43 21.74 -6.79
C ASP A 59 26.34 21.35 -7.81
N GLU A 60 25.17 20.92 -7.34
CA GLU A 60 24.09 20.44 -8.19
C GLU A 60 22.73 20.66 -7.54
N THR A 61 21.72 20.99 -8.35
CA THR A 61 20.33 21.16 -7.89
C THR A 61 19.42 20.15 -8.56
N ALA A 62 18.72 19.37 -7.74
CA ALA A 62 17.71 18.43 -8.18
C ALA A 62 16.34 19.09 -8.23
N PHE A 63 15.59 18.81 -9.28
CA PHE A 63 14.23 19.27 -9.48
C PHE A 63 13.29 18.10 -9.77
N VAL A 64 12.01 18.30 -9.46
CA VAL A 64 10.91 17.47 -9.95
C VAL A 64 9.88 18.34 -10.67
N THR A 65 9.39 17.86 -11.80
CA THR A 65 8.25 18.41 -12.53
C THR A 65 7.32 17.27 -12.95
N VAL A 66 6.13 17.58 -13.47
CA VAL A 66 5.18 16.59 -13.99
C VAL A 66 4.88 16.89 -15.45
N LEU A 67 5.00 15.88 -16.33
CA LEU A 67 4.82 16.05 -17.78
C LEU A 67 3.81 15.06 -18.36
N SER A 68 2.99 15.54 -19.29
CA SER A 68 2.21 14.69 -20.18
C SER A 68 2.84 14.69 -21.57
N PHE A 69 3.35 13.54 -22.03
CA PHE A 69 4.10 13.45 -23.29
C PHE A 69 3.99 12.06 -23.94
N GLU A 70 4.40 11.95 -25.20
CA GLU A 70 4.47 10.70 -25.96
C GLU A 70 5.84 10.63 -26.67
N GLY A 71 6.53 9.49 -26.55
CA GLY A 71 7.88 9.33 -27.08
C GLY A 71 8.90 10.23 -26.38
N THR A 72 9.32 11.32 -27.04
CA THR A 72 10.37 12.22 -26.54
C THR A 72 9.82 13.64 -26.38
N THR A 73 10.20 14.30 -25.29
CA THR A 73 9.96 15.73 -25.07
C THR A 73 11.21 16.41 -24.50
N GLU A 74 11.29 17.72 -24.67
CA GLU A 74 12.35 18.55 -24.13
C GLU A 74 11.78 19.64 -23.22
N LEU A 75 12.56 20.01 -22.22
CA LEU A 75 12.32 21.12 -21.31
C LEU A 75 13.53 22.04 -21.30
N GLU A 76 13.30 23.34 -21.46
CA GLU A 76 14.30 24.38 -21.21
C GLU A 76 14.11 24.90 -19.79
N VAL A 77 15.06 24.61 -18.89
CA VAL A 77 15.06 25.17 -17.52
C VAL A 77 15.41 26.65 -17.62
N LEU A 78 14.51 27.50 -17.13
CA LEU A 78 14.64 28.96 -17.17
C LEU A 78 15.15 29.46 -15.82
N GLY A 79 14.46 30.41 -15.20
CA GLY A 79 14.77 30.92 -13.86
C GLY A 79 13.73 30.54 -12.81
N ALA A 80 13.72 31.28 -11.70
CA ALA A 80 12.70 31.15 -10.66
C ALA A 80 11.28 31.28 -11.23
N TRP A 81 10.34 30.53 -10.65
CA TRP A 81 8.93 30.63 -11.03
C TRP A 81 8.35 31.98 -10.59
N GLU A 82 7.64 32.67 -11.50
CA GLU A 82 6.93 33.91 -11.20
C GLU A 82 5.41 33.67 -11.19
N GLY A 83 4.76 33.92 -10.06
CA GLY A 83 3.30 33.85 -9.91
C GLY A 83 2.82 32.64 -9.11
N THR A 84 1.51 32.39 -9.15
CA THR A 84 0.87 31.27 -8.45
C THR A 84 1.00 29.99 -9.25
N VAL A 85 1.30 28.88 -8.58
CA VAL A 85 1.33 27.55 -9.18
C VAL A 85 0.05 26.81 -8.83
N GLU A 86 -0.58 26.18 -9.82
CA GLU A 86 -1.57 25.14 -9.57
C GLU A 86 -0.84 23.85 -9.20
N GLY A 87 -1.20 23.24 -8.07
CA GLY A 87 -0.45 22.13 -7.51
C GLY A 87 -1.22 21.38 -6.43
N ILE A 88 -0.50 20.53 -5.70
CA ILE A 88 -1.05 19.82 -4.54
C ILE A 88 -1.49 20.84 -3.49
N THR A 89 -2.70 20.66 -2.95
CA THR A 89 -3.24 21.52 -1.88
C THR A 89 -3.72 20.68 -0.69
N GLU A 90 -3.59 21.25 0.51
CA GLU A 90 -4.12 20.65 1.73
C GLU A 90 -5.58 21.02 1.94
N LEU A 91 -6.39 20.02 2.28
CA LEU A 91 -7.81 20.13 2.56
C LEU A 91 -8.07 20.02 4.06
N ASN A 92 -9.28 20.37 4.49
CA ASN A 92 -9.71 20.14 5.87
C ASN A 92 -9.78 18.63 6.17
N PRO A 93 -9.21 18.19 7.31
CA PRO A 93 -9.23 16.78 7.69
C PRO A 93 -10.66 16.28 7.94
N ARG A 94 -10.87 14.97 7.73
CA ARG A 94 -12.11 14.24 8.08
C ARG A 94 -11.93 13.45 9.37
N GLU A 95 -10.80 12.76 9.51
CA GLU A 95 -10.45 11.98 10.69
C GLU A 95 -9.73 12.85 11.75
N GLU A 96 -9.92 12.50 13.03
CA GLU A 96 -9.28 13.21 14.15
C GLU A 96 -7.75 13.04 14.17
N ASP A 97 -7.25 11.92 13.64
CA ASP A 97 -5.84 11.56 13.55
C ASP A 97 -5.25 11.79 12.15
N ALA A 98 -5.93 12.59 11.32
CA ALA A 98 -5.44 12.99 10.01
C ALA A 98 -4.15 13.82 10.14
N PHE A 99 -3.08 13.35 9.50
CA PHE A 99 -1.85 14.12 9.35
C PHE A 99 -1.99 15.13 8.22
N ALA A 100 -2.43 14.66 7.05
CA ALA A 100 -2.65 15.51 5.89
C ALA A 100 -3.76 14.94 5.01
N ARG A 101 -4.69 15.80 4.61
CA ARG A 101 -5.62 15.52 3.52
C ARG A 101 -5.21 16.31 2.30
N LEU A 102 -4.99 15.65 1.18
CA LEU A 102 -4.45 16.25 -0.03
C LEU A 102 -5.43 16.16 -1.18
N ASP A 103 -5.59 17.28 -1.86
CA ASP A 103 -6.01 17.32 -3.26
C ASP A 103 -4.74 17.32 -4.11
N THR A 104 -4.44 16.19 -4.76
CA THR A 104 -3.27 16.07 -5.63
C THR A 104 -3.54 16.57 -7.05
N GLY A 105 -4.71 17.12 -7.34
CA GLY A 105 -5.19 17.37 -8.71
C GLY A 105 -5.84 16.14 -9.36
N TYR A 106 -5.43 14.93 -8.97
CA TYR A 106 -6.03 13.67 -9.44
C TYR A 106 -6.76 12.92 -8.32
N PHE A 107 -6.19 12.90 -7.11
CA PHE A 107 -6.76 12.25 -5.93
C PHE A 107 -7.23 13.27 -4.87
N ASP A 108 -8.29 12.92 -4.15
CA ASP A 108 -8.59 13.40 -2.80
C ASP A 108 -8.24 12.25 -1.86
N LEU A 109 -7.21 12.42 -1.04
CA LEU A 109 -6.71 11.37 -0.14
C LEU A 109 -6.39 11.92 1.24
N GLU A 110 -6.56 11.10 2.27
CA GLU A 110 -6.27 11.46 3.66
C GLU A 110 -5.32 10.45 4.30
N LEU A 111 -4.14 10.92 4.70
CA LEU A 111 -3.10 10.17 5.37
C LEU A 111 -3.22 10.38 6.89
N CYS A 112 -3.38 9.28 7.63
CA CYS A 112 -3.62 9.30 9.09
C CYS A 112 -2.47 8.66 9.88
N THR A 113 -2.28 9.12 11.12
CA THR A 113 -1.23 8.64 12.03
C THR A 113 -1.62 7.38 12.79
N GLY A 114 -2.89 6.98 12.76
CA GLY A 114 -3.40 5.88 13.57
C GLY A 114 -3.55 6.27 15.03
N THR A 115 -4.37 5.51 15.75
CA THR A 115 -4.69 5.78 17.17
C THR A 115 -4.32 4.65 18.13
N ALA A 116 -3.76 3.54 17.61
CA ALA A 116 -3.25 2.41 18.41
C ALA A 116 -4.27 1.79 19.37
N LYS A 117 -5.57 1.72 19.00
CA LYS A 117 -6.63 1.16 19.86
C LYS A 117 -7.02 -0.28 19.51
N GLY A 118 -6.34 -0.92 18.55
CA GLY A 118 -6.63 -2.28 18.13
C GLY A 118 -7.97 -2.43 17.39
N THR A 119 -8.44 -1.38 16.72
CA THR A 119 -9.68 -1.41 15.91
C THR A 119 -9.39 -0.98 14.49
N GLY A 120 -10.25 -1.34 13.53
CA GLY A 120 -10.11 -0.90 12.14
C GLY A 120 -9.96 0.62 11.99
N SER A 121 -10.73 1.42 12.74
CA SER A 121 -10.62 2.88 12.78
C SER A 121 -9.31 3.42 13.40
N SER A 122 -8.43 2.55 13.91
CA SER A 122 -7.14 2.94 14.48
C SER A 122 -5.97 2.79 13.52
N LYS A 123 -6.21 2.28 12.31
CA LYS A 123 -5.18 2.06 11.29
C LYS A 123 -4.52 3.37 10.87
N TRP A 124 -3.20 3.38 10.79
CA TRP A 124 -2.48 4.41 10.04
C TRP A 124 -2.45 4.08 8.53
N GLY A 125 -2.08 5.06 7.70
CA GLY A 125 -2.09 4.92 6.23
C GLY A 125 -3.14 5.82 5.58
N LEU A 126 -3.56 5.52 4.35
CA LEU A 126 -4.64 6.28 3.72
C LEU A 126 -5.99 5.76 4.19
N ARG A 127 -6.76 6.57 4.93
CA ARG A 127 -8.10 6.21 5.45
C ARG A 127 -9.26 6.76 4.62
N HIS A 128 -8.98 7.71 3.73
CA HIS A 128 -9.89 8.13 2.67
C HIS A 128 -9.12 8.22 1.36
N PHE A 129 -9.70 7.73 0.28
CA PHE A 129 -9.02 7.73 -1.02
C PHE A 129 -10.04 7.72 -2.16
N ALA A 130 -10.01 8.78 -2.97
CA ALA A 130 -10.89 8.94 -4.12
C ALA A 130 -10.12 9.50 -5.32
N ALA A 131 -10.40 9.00 -6.52
CA ALA A 131 -10.11 9.77 -7.72
C ALA A 131 -11.13 10.91 -7.86
N LYS A 132 -10.66 12.15 -8.00
CA LYS A 132 -11.53 13.33 -8.02
C LYS A 132 -12.59 13.30 -9.11
N HIS A 133 -12.23 12.75 -10.27
CA HIS A 133 -13.15 12.69 -11.42
C HIS A 133 -14.30 11.70 -11.22
N GLU A 134 -14.13 10.69 -10.35
CA GLU A 134 -15.20 9.75 -9.99
C GLU A 134 -16.03 10.26 -8.82
N GLY A 135 -15.41 10.97 -7.87
CA GLY A 135 -16.07 11.44 -6.64
C GLY A 135 -16.51 10.31 -5.71
N ILE A 136 -15.90 9.13 -5.85
CA ILE A 136 -16.20 7.94 -5.03
C ILE A 136 -15.00 7.68 -4.12
N ASP A 137 -15.26 7.73 -2.82
CA ASP A 137 -14.31 7.32 -1.78
C ASP A 137 -14.31 5.80 -1.67
N LEU A 138 -13.13 5.19 -1.77
CA LEU A 138 -12.96 3.73 -1.67
C LEU A 138 -12.89 3.26 -0.21
N LEU A 139 -12.82 4.20 0.73
CA LEU A 139 -12.73 4.00 2.18
C LEU A 139 -13.67 4.98 2.90
N PRO A 140 -14.99 4.97 2.62
CA PRO A 140 -15.91 6.00 3.11
C PRO A 140 -16.11 5.96 4.63
N THR A 141 -15.88 4.83 5.30
CA THR A 141 -16.06 4.74 6.76
C THR A 141 -14.81 5.09 7.56
N GLY A 142 -13.64 5.11 6.91
CA GLY A 142 -12.35 5.23 7.57
C GLY A 142 -11.96 4.01 8.42
N ASN A 143 -12.69 2.89 8.39
CA ASN A 143 -12.36 1.72 9.23
C ASN A 143 -11.31 0.79 8.63
N ASN A 144 -10.93 1.02 7.38
CA ASN A 144 -9.86 0.33 6.70
C ASN A 144 -8.84 1.33 6.17
N ALA A 145 -7.69 0.82 5.74
CA ALA A 145 -6.63 1.66 5.23
C ALA A 145 -5.88 1.02 4.07
N ILE A 146 -5.34 1.88 3.21
CA ILE A 146 -4.31 1.51 2.24
C ILE A 146 -2.95 1.69 2.90
N GLY A 147 -2.10 0.68 2.77
CA GLY A 147 -0.68 0.74 3.08
C GLY A 147 -0.24 0.15 4.40
N GLY A 148 -1.04 -0.67 5.06
CA GLY A 148 -0.59 -1.48 6.17
C GLY A 148 0.50 -2.50 5.77
N PHE A 149 1.26 -2.98 6.75
CA PHE A 149 2.08 -4.19 6.60
C PHE A 149 1.89 -5.10 7.82
N TYR A 150 2.07 -6.41 7.61
CA TYR A 150 1.55 -7.45 8.50
C TYR A 150 2.60 -8.53 8.77
N GLY A 151 2.95 -9.35 7.78
CA GLY A 151 3.91 -10.44 7.96
C GLY A 151 5.34 -9.94 8.25
N PRO A 152 6.17 -10.69 9.02
CA PRO A 152 5.83 -11.88 9.79
C PRO A 152 5.26 -11.55 11.19
N PHE A 153 4.88 -10.30 11.45
CA PHE A 153 4.43 -9.84 12.75
C PHE A 153 2.99 -10.27 13.06
N PHE A 154 2.14 -10.26 12.03
CA PHE A 154 0.76 -10.75 12.07
C PHE A 154 0.70 -12.23 11.71
N THR A 155 1.36 -13.08 12.49
CA THR A 155 1.40 -14.54 12.27
C THR A 155 0.99 -15.29 13.54
N PRO A 156 0.51 -16.54 13.42
CA PRO A 156 0.14 -17.35 14.57
C PRO A 156 1.31 -17.55 15.54
N GLU A 157 2.51 -17.74 15.01
CA GLU A 157 3.77 -17.90 15.75
C GLU A 157 4.07 -16.68 16.62
N ASN A 158 3.80 -15.48 16.10
CA ASN A 158 4.09 -14.22 16.80
C ASN A 158 2.91 -13.70 17.63
N GLY A 159 1.76 -14.37 17.61
CA GLY A 159 0.57 -13.94 18.35
C GLY A 159 -0.16 -12.78 17.70
N LEU A 160 -0.30 -12.82 16.37
CA LEU A 160 -1.21 -11.97 15.56
C LEU A 160 -1.10 -10.48 15.90
N ILE A 161 0.13 -9.97 15.94
CA ILE A 161 0.37 -8.53 16.10
C ILE A 161 0.05 -7.83 14.79
N ASN A 162 -0.92 -6.92 14.80
CA ASN A 162 -1.31 -6.10 13.66
C ASN A 162 -0.71 -4.68 13.82
N PRO A 163 0.46 -4.37 13.21
CA PRO A 163 1.11 -3.06 13.41
C PRO A 163 0.23 -1.87 12.98
N PRO A 164 -0.54 -1.93 11.87
CA PRO A 164 -1.53 -0.92 11.52
C PRO A 164 -2.45 -0.48 12.67
N GLU A 165 -3.01 -1.41 13.43
CA GLU A 165 -4.03 -1.11 14.44
C GLU A 165 -3.49 -0.80 15.85
N HIS A 166 -2.25 -1.21 16.14
CA HIS A 166 -1.67 -1.17 17.48
C HIS A 166 -0.51 -0.19 17.66
N THR A 167 -0.16 0.56 16.60
CA THR A 167 0.90 1.56 16.64
C THR A 167 0.35 2.90 16.16
N THR A 168 0.77 3.99 16.81
CA THR A 168 0.65 5.34 16.25
C THR A 168 1.97 5.68 15.60
N VAL A 169 1.92 6.20 14.37
CA VAL A 169 3.12 6.61 13.63
C VAL A 169 3.36 8.11 13.76
N GLU A 170 4.63 8.49 13.81
CA GLU A 170 5.06 9.87 13.60
C GLU A 170 5.26 10.11 12.10
N VAL A 171 4.88 11.28 11.59
CA VAL A 171 5.03 11.59 10.16
C VAL A 171 5.96 12.79 9.97
N GLU A 172 7.09 12.54 9.34
CA GLU A 172 8.08 13.54 8.94
C GLU A 172 7.79 14.06 7.53
N VAL A 173 7.86 15.38 7.34
CA VAL A 173 7.78 16.00 6.01
C VAL A 173 9.17 16.04 5.38
N ILE A 174 9.41 15.20 4.37
CA ILE A 174 10.68 15.13 3.65
C ILE A 174 10.72 16.18 2.53
N GLU A 175 9.67 16.23 1.70
CA GLU A 175 9.47 17.26 0.68
C GLU A 175 8.02 17.73 0.71
N LYS A 176 7.79 19.04 0.57
CA LYS A 176 6.45 19.62 0.45
C LYS A 176 6.50 20.84 -0.47
N GLY A 177 5.79 20.76 -1.58
CA GLY A 177 5.64 21.82 -2.55
C GLY A 177 4.54 21.50 -3.56
N PRO A 178 4.27 22.37 -4.53
CA PRO A 178 3.11 22.21 -5.40
C PRO A 178 3.18 21.00 -6.33
N VAL A 179 4.37 20.42 -6.57
CA VAL A 179 4.56 19.29 -7.50
C VAL A 179 4.66 17.96 -6.76
N LEU A 180 5.40 17.91 -5.65
CA LEU A 180 5.69 16.68 -4.89
C LEU A 180 5.46 16.92 -3.40
N HIS A 181 4.71 16.02 -2.79
CA HIS A 181 4.71 15.77 -1.36
C HIS A 181 5.38 14.41 -1.10
N HIS A 182 6.40 14.40 -0.25
CA HIS A 182 7.07 13.20 0.24
C HIS A 182 7.03 13.21 1.76
N TYR A 183 6.36 12.22 2.34
CA TYR A 183 6.27 12.01 3.77
C TYR A 183 6.95 10.72 4.17
N ARG A 184 7.55 10.70 5.36
CA ARG A 184 8.09 9.48 5.97
C ARG A 184 7.37 9.20 7.27
N MET A 185 6.63 8.10 7.32
CA MET A 185 6.08 7.57 8.56
C MET A 185 7.17 6.83 9.33
N HIS A 186 7.20 6.99 10.64
CA HIS A 186 8.07 6.31 11.58
C HIS A 186 7.21 5.60 12.62
N GLY A 187 7.50 4.34 12.90
CA GLY A 187 6.79 3.58 13.91
C GLY A 187 7.62 2.45 14.50
N THR A 188 7.10 1.87 15.57
CA THR A 188 7.65 0.67 16.19
C THR A 188 6.61 -0.44 16.09
N VAL A 189 7.05 -1.62 15.67
CA VAL A 189 6.22 -2.81 15.66
C VAL A 189 5.97 -3.23 17.11
N PRO A 190 4.72 -3.46 17.53
CA PRO A 190 4.45 -3.94 18.88
C PRO A 190 5.07 -5.32 19.09
N ASP A 191 5.56 -5.56 20.30
CA ASP A 191 6.17 -6.84 20.63
C ASP A 191 5.14 -7.97 20.60
N GLY A 192 5.52 -9.04 19.92
CA GLY A 192 4.79 -10.30 19.93
C GLY A 192 5.49 -11.39 20.74
N LEU A 193 5.14 -12.62 20.39
CA LEU A 193 5.59 -13.83 21.06
C LEU A 193 6.99 -14.31 20.62
N LEU A 194 7.51 -13.84 19.48
CA LEU A 194 8.83 -14.21 18.98
C LEU A 194 9.87 -13.17 19.37
N ASP A 195 10.88 -13.57 20.13
CA ASP A 195 11.92 -12.66 20.65
C ASP A 195 12.69 -11.97 19.51
N GLU A 196 12.94 -12.67 18.40
CA GLU A 196 13.64 -12.13 17.24
C GLU A 196 12.87 -11.05 16.47
N LEU A 197 11.56 -10.92 16.71
CA LEU A 197 10.68 -9.92 16.09
C LEU A 197 10.36 -8.74 17.03
N ARG A 198 10.90 -8.73 18.24
CA ARG A 198 10.71 -7.62 19.20
C ARG A 198 11.59 -6.41 18.89
N ASP A 199 11.20 -5.27 19.43
CA ASP A 199 11.92 -4.00 19.35
C ASP A 199 12.24 -3.56 17.91
N LYS A 200 11.38 -3.89 16.94
CA LYS A 200 11.58 -3.53 15.53
C LYS A 200 10.97 -2.19 15.22
N SER A 201 11.78 -1.29 14.67
CA SER A 201 11.31 -0.04 14.08
C SER A 201 11.04 -0.22 12.59
N PHE A 202 10.20 0.66 12.05
CA PHE A 202 9.92 0.73 10.63
C PHE A 202 9.78 2.17 10.17
N THR A 203 10.03 2.36 8.88
CA THR A 203 9.68 3.60 8.17
C THR A 203 8.94 3.31 6.88
N ILE A 204 8.06 4.23 6.49
CA ILE A 204 7.31 4.14 5.23
C ILE A 204 7.41 5.47 4.51
N ASP A 205 8.08 5.46 3.36
CA ASP A 205 8.08 6.62 2.46
C ASP A 205 6.81 6.62 1.62
N TRP A 206 6.07 7.73 1.63
CA TRP A 206 4.90 8.00 0.80
C TRP A 206 5.20 9.16 -0.15
N LYS A 207 4.95 8.99 -1.45
CA LYS A 207 5.14 10.04 -2.44
C LYS A 207 3.89 10.27 -3.27
N PHE A 208 3.45 11.52 -3.30
CA PHE A 208 2.31 12.00 -4.08
C PHE A 208 2.78 13.12 -5.00
N THR A 209 2.42 13.02 -6.29
CA THR A 209 2.79 14.04 -7.29
C THR A 209 1.55 14.61 -7.97
N TYR A 210 1.64 15.88 -8.38
CA TYR A 210 0.50 16.63 -8.89
C TYR A 210 -0.03 16.06 -10.20
N GLY A 211 -1.34 15.78 -10.24
CA GLY A 211 -2.06 15.27 -11.41
C GLY A 211 -1.77 13.82 -11.77
N THR A 212 -0.86 13.15 -11.05
CA THR A 212 -0.40 11.80 -11.35
C THR A 212 -1.44 10.75 -10.93
N PRO A 213 -1.76 9.76 -11.78
CA PRO A 213 -2.77 8.75 -11.48
C PRO A 213 -2.23 7.60 -10.61
N TYR A 214 -1.10 7.79 -9.96
CA TYR A 214 -0.47 6.80 -9.08
C TYR A 214 0.29 7.48 -7.93
N PHE A 215 0.56 6.72 -6.88
CA PHE A 215 1.42 7.11 -5.77
C PHE A 215 2.46 6.03 -5.50
N GLU A 216 3.52 6.38 -4.78
CA GLU A 216 4.63 5.46 -4.47
C GLU A 216 4.77 5.24 -2.97
N ARG A 217 5.17 4.01 -2.62
CA ARG A 217 5.45 3.59 -1.25
C ARG A 217 6.71 2.77 -1.15
N ARG A 218 7.42 2.87 -0.03
CA ARG A 218 8.54 1.99 0.30
C ARG A 218 8.63 1.76 1.80
N TYR A 219 8.65 0.50 2.20
CA TYR A 219 8.67 0.06 3.59
C TYR A 219 10.09 -0.35 3.96
N GLN A 220 10.65 0.23 5.01
CA GLN A 220 11.88 -0.25 5.65
C GLN A 220 11.51 -0.74 7.04
N VAL A 221 12.04 -1.90 7.42
CA VAL A 221 11.86 -2.49 8.74
C VAL A 221 13.25 -2.92 9.22
N ASP A 222 13.52 -2.76 10.51
CA ASP A 222 14.76 -3.26 11.10
C ASP A 222 14.96 -4.73 10.76
N ALA A 223 16.21 -5.13 10.50
CA ALA A 223 16.52 -6.48 10.05
C ALA A 223 16.03 -7.54 11.04
N PHE A 224 15.49 -8.63 10.52
CA PHE A 224 15.01 -9.77 11.28
C PHE A 224 15.19 -11.09 10.52
N GLN A 225 15.31 -12.16 11.29
CA GLN A 225 15.24 -13.52 10.76
C GLN A 225 14.46 -14.39 11.73
N THR A 226 13.44 -15.07 11.24
CA THR A 226 12.59 -15.98 12.00
C THR A 226 12.23 -17.22 11.18
N VAL A 227 11.44 -18.12 11.76
CA VAL A 227 10.88 -19.30 11.12
C VAL A 227 9.36 -19.27 11.24
N ILE A 228 8.68 -19.14 10.10
CA ILE A 228 7.22 -19.23 10.02
C ILE A 228 6.87 -20.46 9.20
N ASN A 229 5.99 -21.31 9.73
CA ASN A 229 5.65 -22.58 9.10
C ASN A 229 6.89 -23.40 8.69
N GLY A 230 7.87 -23.54 9.58
CA GLY A 230 9.10 -24.29 9.32
C GLY A 230 9.98 -23.73 8.18
N ARG A 231 9.62 -22.58 7.59
CA ARG A 231 10.35 -21.91 6.51
C ARG A 231 11.04 -20.68 7.08
N SER A 232 12.27 -20.46 6.64
CA SER A 232 13.00 -19.26 7.03
C SER A 232 12.39 -18.03 6.38
N VAL A 233 12.15 -17.01 7.20
CA VAL A 233 11.75 -15.67 6.78
C VAL A 233 12.86 -14.71 7.19
N THR A 234 13.46 -14.03 6.23
CA THR A 234 14.49 -13.02 6.45
C THR A 234 14.10 -11.78 5.68
N ASP A 235 13.89 -10.68 6.40
CA ASP A 235 13.58 -9.35 5.85
C ASP A 235 12.50 -9.38 4.75
N LYS A 236 11.43 -10.14 4.99
CA LYS A 236 10.26 -10.23 4.10
C LYS A 236 9.00 -9.89 4.86
N ILE A 237 8.16 -9.07 4.26
CA ILE A 237 6.90 -8.60 4.83
C ILE A 237 5.71 -8.93 3.93
N THR A 238 4.51 -8.83 4.49
CA THR A 238 3.27 -8.76 3.71
C THR A 238 2.77 -7.34 3.81
N VAL A 239 2.43 -6.72 2.68
CA VAL A 239 1.77 -5.41 2.64
C VAL A 239 0.30 -5.61 2.29
N GLY A 240 -0.53 -4.63 2.64
CA GLY A 240 -1.95 -4.72 2.35
C GLY A 240 -2.63 -3.39 2.09
N ASP A 241 -3.53 -3.44 1.11
CA ASP A 241 -4.46 -2.36 0.78
C ASP A 241 -5.88 -2.88 0.92
N GLU A 242 -6.69 -2.21 1.72
CA GLU A 242 -8.08 -2.59 1.97
C GLU A 242 -9.05 -1.57 1.36
N PHE A 243 -10.24 -2.02 1.00
CA PHE A 243 -11.29 -1.20 0.37
C PHE A 243 -12.69 -1.59 0.86
N GLU A 244 -13.62 -0.65 0.72
CA GLU A 244 -14.97 -0.73 1.25
C GLU A 244 -16.01 -0.40 0.18
N GLY A 245 -16.73 -1.41 -0.33
CA GLY A 245 -17.83 -1.25 -1.28
C GLY A 245 -19.20 -1.04 -0.62
N GLY A 246 -19.34 -1.45 0.64
CA GLY A 246 -20.60 -1.53 1.35
C GLY A 246 -21.34 -2.86 1.11
N GLN A 247 -22.32 -3.16 1.97
CA GLN A 247 -23.03 -4.44 1.95
C GLN A 247 -23.65 -4.73 0.57
N GLY A 248 -23.26 -5.86 -0.05
CA GLY A 248 -23.80 -6.32 -1.34
C GLY A 248 -23.07 -5.80 -2.57
N GLU A 249 -22.13 -4.87 -2.40
CA GLU A 249 -21.36 -4.21 -3.46
C GLU A 249 -19.85 -4.47 -3.27
N LEU A 250 -19.10 -4.48 -4.37
CA LEU A 250 -17.65 -4.62 -4.34
C LEU A 250 -17.00 -3.46 -5.08
N VAL A 251 -15.93 -2.90 -4.52
CA VAL A 251 -15.13 -1.86 -5.21
C VAL A 251 -14.45 -2.45 -6.45
N PHE A 252 -14.00 -3.71 -6.34
CA PHE A 252 -13.42 -4.51 -7.41
C PHE A 252 -14.02 -5.92 -7.37
N ASP A 253 -14.39 -6.45 -8.54
CA ASP A 253 -15.01 -7.75 -8.69
C ASP A 253 -14.12 -8.77 -9.41
N ARG A 254 -12.94 -8.36 -9.89
CA ARG A 254 -11.98 -9.23 -10.58
C ARG A 254 -10.56 -8.99 -10.11
N PHE A 255 -9.76 -10.05 -10.11
CA PHE A 255 -8.30 -10.01 -9.89
C PHE A 255 -7.56 -10.62 -11.08
N GLU A 256 -6.42 -10.03 -11.47
CA GLU A 256 -5.57 -10.54 -12.56
C GLU A 256 -4.08 -10.24 -12.30
N ALA A 257 -3.19 -11.15 -12.70
CA ALA A 257 -1.75 -10.94 -12.76
C ALA A 257 -1.25 -10.87 -14.22
N TYR A 258 -0.17 -10.13 -14.47
CA TYR A 258 0.23 -9.71 -15.83
C TYR A 258 0.46 -10.87 -16.81
N GLN A 259 1.03 -11.98 -16.33
CA GLN A 259 1.36 -13.18 -17.11
C GLN A 259 0.38 -14.33 -16.87
N GLY A 260 -0.86 -14.01 -16.51
CA GLY A 260 -1.82 -14.98 -16.01
C GLY A 260 -1.67 -15.19 -14.50
N THR A 261 -2.72 -15.72 -13.89
CA THR A 261 -2.78 -15.94 -12.46
C THR A 261 -2.71 -17.43 -12.17
N GLN A 262 -1.68 -17.83 -11.44
CA GLN A 262 -1.63 -19.10 -10.74
C GLN A 262 -2.16 -18.86 -9.31
N PHE A 263 -3.11 -19.64 -8.79
CA PHE A 263 -3.63 -19.42 -7.43
C PHE A 263 -4.18 -20.70 -6.78
N ARG A 264 -4.36 -20.65 -5.44
CA ARG A 264 -5.21 -21.57 -4.66
C ARG A 264 -6.38 -20.81 -4.05
N ALA A 265 -7.55 -21.45 -3.99
CA ALA A 265 -8.77 -20.85 -3.43
C ALA A 265 -9.02 -21.32 -2.00
N GLY A 266 -9.79 -20.51 -1.26
CA GLY A 266 -10.17 -20.76 0.13
C GLY A 266 -9.04 -20.48 1.11
N ASP A 267 -9.41 -20.24 2.36
CA ASP A 267 -8.50 -19.85 3.43
C ASP A 267 -8.55 -20.83 4.61
N PRO A 268 -7.77 -21.94 4.53
CA PRO A 268 -7.74 -22.93 5.60
C PRO A 268 -7.33 -22.34 6.95
N TYR A 269 -6.47 -21.31 6.93
CA TYR A 269 -6.03 -20.66 8.15
C TYR A 269 -7.19 -19.94 8.84
N ALA A 270 -7.93 -19.11 8.08
CA ALA A 270 -9.08 -18.40 8.61
C ALA A 270 -10.13 -19.36 9.17
N GLU A 271 -10.42 -20.46 8.48
CA GLU A 271 -11.38 -21.46 8.95
C GLU A 271 -10.96 -22.15 10.25
N GLU A 272 -9.69 -22.57 10.37
CA GLU A 272 -9.21 -23.20 11.61
C GLU A 272 -9.14 -22.20 12.76
N LEU A 273 -8.86 -20.92 12.48
CA LEU A 273 -8.91 -19.87 13.48
C LEU A 273 -10.33 -19.68 14.04
N VAL A 274 -11.36 -19.67 13.18
CA VAL A 274 -12.78 -19.57 13.61
C VAL A 274 -13.18 -20.73 14.52
N LYS A 275 -12.74 -21.96 14.19
CA LYS A 275 -12.98 -23.13 15.05
C LYS A 275 -12.30 -22.95 16.40
N MET A 276 -11.06 -22.47 16.42
CA MET A 276 -10.31 -22.23 17.65
C MET A 276 -10.91 -21.12 18.49
N VAL A 277 -11.45 -20.05 17.90
CA VAL A 277 -12.22 -19.02 18.63
C VAL A 277 -13.38 -19.65 19.37
N SER A 278 -14.17 -20.47 18.67
CA SER A 278 -15.35 -21.16 19.23
C SER A 278 -14.95 -22.06 20.41
N GLU A 279 -13.91 -22.88 20.23
CA GLU A 279 -13.37 -23.73 21.29
C GLU A 279 -12.86 -22.91 22.49
N THR A 280 -12.20 -21.78 22.24
CA THR A 280 -11.62 -20.92 23.28
C THR A 280 -12.70 -20.28 24.14
N ILE A 281 -13.77 -19.79 23.52
CA ILE A 281 -14.94 -19.25 24.22
C ILE A 281 -15.58 -20.27 25.17
N GLU A 282 -15.60 -21.54 24.77
CA GLU A 282 -16.20 -22.61 25.54
C GLU A 282 -15.29 -23.13 26.66
N THR A 283 -13.99 -23.24 26.39
CA THR A 283 -13.05 -24.04 27.21
C THR A 283 -12.02 -23.23 27.98
N SER A 284 -11.76 -21.97 27.61
CA SER A 284 -10.74 -21.17 28.30
C SER A 284 -11.14 -20.92 29.76
N ALA A 285 -10.16 -21.07 30.64
CA ALA A 285 -10.29 -20.77 32.06
C ALA A 285 -9.97 -19.30 32.38
N SER A 286 -9.65 -18.47 31.37
CA SER A 286 -9.36 -17.05 31.55
C SER A 286 -10.53 -16.35 32.25
N THR A 287 -10.21 -15.59 33.29
CA THR A 287 -11.19 -14.80 34.05
C THR A 287 -10.93 -13.30 33.91
N THR A 288 -10.18 -12.88 32.88
CA THR A 288 -9.91 -11.46 32.66
C THR A 288 -11.21 -10.73 32.25
N GLU A 289 -11.31 -9.46 32.61
CA GLU A 289 -12.44 -8.61 32.22
C GLU A 289 -12.53 -8.52 30.68
N LYS A 290 -11.37 -8.36 30.03
CA LYS A 290 -11.26 -8.30 28.58
C LYS A 290 -11.70 -9.59 27.88
N PHE A 291 -11.34 -10.77 28.42
CA PHE A 291 -11.85 -12.02 27.90
C PHE A 291 -13.38 -12.14 28.06
N SER A 292 -13.93 -11.66 29.17
CA SER A 292 -15.37 -11.64 29.40
C SER A 292 -16.11 -10.75 28.40
N GLU A 293 -15.54 -9.58 28.07
CA GLU A 293 -16.03 -8.68 27.03
C GLU A 293 -15.98 -9.34 25.63
N PHE A 294 -14.84 -9.89 25.24
CA PHE A 294 -14.68 -10.61 23.97
C PHE A 294 -15.66 -11.78 23.86
N ARG A 295 -15.77 -12.58 24.93
CA ARG A 295 -16.72 -13.69 25.02
C ARG A 295 -18.15 -13.21 24.82
N HIS A 296 -18.54 -12.09 25.44
CA HIS A 296 -19.88 -11.53 25.28
C HIS A 296 -20.14 -11.12 23.82
N HIS A 297 -19.24 -10.37 23.20
CA HIS A 297 -19.39 -9.94 21.81
C HIS A 297 -19.42 -11.11 20.82
N LEU A 298 -18.56 -12.11 21.02
CA LEU A 298 -18.47 -13.27 20.13
C LEU A 298 -19.65 -14.23 20.30
N THR A 299 -20.24 -14.34 21.50
CA THR A 299 -21.42 -15.21 21.74
C THR A 299 -22.75 -14.55 21.39
N ALA A 300 -22.86 -13.22 21.50
CA ALA A 300 -24.09 -12.48 21.20
C ALA A 300 -24.40 -12.36 19.69
N GLY A 301 -23.46 -12.76 18.81
CA GLY A 301 -23.70 -12.85 17.38
C GLY A 301 -22.48 -13.30 16.59
N MET A 302 -22.20 -14.60 16.55
CA MET A 302 -21.12 -15.16 15.72
C MET A 302 -21.28 -14.82 14.23
N GLU A 303 -22.52 -14.67 13.74
CA GLU A 303 -22.80 -14.25 12.35
C GLU A 303 -22.59 -12.75 12.10
N SER A 304 -22.52 -11.92 13.16
CA SER A 304 -22.34 -10.46 13.10
C SER A 304 -21.01 -9.98 13.69
N ALA A 305 -20.24 -10.87 14.32
CA ALA A 305 -18.96 -10.54 14.91
C ALA A 305 -17.98 -10.19 13.78
N HIS A 306 -17.44 -8.97 13.82
CA HIS A 306 -16.43 -8.53 12.87
C HIS A 306 -15.24 -9.48 12.93
N TRP A 307 -14.72 -9.88 11.76
CA TRP A 307 -13.52 -10.73 11.63
C TRP A 307 -12.38 -10.28 12.54
N ASP A 308 -12.29 -8.97 12.81
CA ASP A 308 -11.32 -8.38 13.73
C ASP A 308 -11.35 -8.98 15.14
N LEU A 309 -12.51 -9.33 15.68
CA LEU A 309 -12.58 -9.90 17.02
C LEU A 309 -11.97 -11.31 17.11
N TYR A 310 -11.91 -12.04 16.00
CA TYR A 310 -11.44 -13.43 15.99
C TYR A 310 -9.93 -13.52 16.19
N TRP A 311 -9.16 -12.75 15.44
CA TRP A 311 -7.71 -12.74 15.60
C TRP A 311 -7.29 -11.96 16.85
N ARG A 312 -8.02 -10.89 17.22
CA ARG A 312 -7.72 -10.09 18.42
C ARG A 312 -7.80 -10.88 19.73
N LEU A 313 -8.66 -11.91 19.78
CA LEU A 313 -8.71 -12.84 20.91
C LEU A 313 -7.35 -13.50 21.18
N PHE A 314 -6.57 -13.75 20.13
CA PHE A 314 -5.24 -14.36 20.22
C PHE A 314 -4.09 -13.37 20.06
N CYS A 315 -4.38 -12.06 20.04
CA CYS A 315 -3.36 -11.05 19.89
C CYS A 315 -2.58 -10.89 21.21
N ALA A 316 -1.26 -11.10 21.16
CA ALA A 316 -0.41 -11.04 22.35
C ALA A 316 -0.35 -9.62 22.96
N TRP A 317 -0.44 -8.58 22.12
CA TRP A 317 -0.51 -7.19 22.57
C TRP A 317 -1.81 -6.90 23.33
N GLU A 318 -2.93 -7.46 22.87
CA GLU A 318 -4.24 -7.24 23.47
C GLU A 318 -4.38 -7.91 24.84
N ARG A 319 -3.59 -8.94 25.15
CA ARG A 319 -3.59 -9.66 26.44
C ARG A 319 -4.98 -10.14 26.86
N VAL A 320 -5.79 -10.58 25.90
CA VAL A 320 -7.10 -11.19 26.17
C VAL A 320 -6.91 -12.56 26.84
N LEU A 321 -5.91 -13.31 26.36
CA LEU A 321 -5.47 -14.61 26.88
C LEU A 321 -4.01 -14.52 27.34
N ASP A 322 -3.60 -15.47 28.19
CA ASP A 322 -2.20 -15.62 28.59
C ASP A 322 -1.35 -16.13 27.41
N GLU A 323 -0.07 -15.73 27.36
CA GLU A 323 0.83 -16.08 26.25
C GLU A 323 0.95 -17.59 26.03
N ASP A 324 1.01 -18.39 27.10
CA ASP A 324 1.11 -19.85 27.01
C ASP A 324 -0.15 -20.45 26.35
N GLU A 325 -1.34 -19.93 26.67
CA GLU A 325 -2.59 -20.36 26.06
C GLU A 325 -2.65 -19.94 24.58
N ILE A 326 -2.21 -18.72 24.25
CA ILE A 326 -2.10 -18.26 22.86
C ILE A 326 -1.19 -19.20 22.06
N ARG A 327 0.00 -19.53 22.59
CA ARG A 327 0.96 -20.43 21.93
C ARG A 327 0.37 -21.81 21.70
N GLU A 328 -0.26 -22.41 22.70
CA GLU A 328 -0.86 -23.74 22.59
C GLU A 328 -1.95 -23.78 21.51
N ARG A 329 -2.89 -22.82 21.57
CA ARG A 329 -4.04 -22.77 20.67
C ARG A 329 -3.63 -22.47 19.24
N LEU A 330 -2.79 -21.45 19.03
CA LEU A 330 -2.33 -21.09 17.69
C LEU A 330 -1.40 -22.16 17.09
N ALA A 331 -0.67 -22.94 17.90
CA ALA A 331 0.08 -24.08 17.40
C ALA A 331 -0.83 -25.17 16.78
N ARG A 332 -2.02 -25.38 17.37
CA ARG A 332 -3.03 -26.32 16.82
C ARG A 332 -3.64 -25.79 15.53
N VAL A 333 -4.04 -24.51 15.50
CA VAL A 333 -4.56 -23.85 14.28
C VAL A 333 -3.56 -23.99 13.15
N ARG A 334 -2.30 -23.63 13.41
CA ARG A 334 -1.21 -23.72 12.43
C ARG A 334 -1.03 -25.14 11.90
N ALA A 335 -0.90 -26.13 12.80
CA ALA A 335 -0.68 -27.51 12.40
C ALA A 335 -1.80 -28.06 11.51
N ALA A 336 -3.06 -27.75 11.83
CA ALA A 336 -4.21 -28.16 11.02
C ALA A 336 -4.25 -27.42 9.67
N SER A 337 -4.06 -26.10 9.69
CA SER A 337 -4.13 -25.24 8.50
C SER A 337 -3.10 -25.64 7.45
N HIS A 338 -1.86 -25.97 7.86
CA HIS A 338 -0.81 -26.38 6.93
C HIS A 338 -1.14 -27.66 6.19
N VAL A 339 -1.62 -28.68 6.92
CA VAL A 339 -2.02 -29.95 6.28
C VAL A 339 -3.12 -29.67 5.27
N ARG A 340 -4.14 -28.89 5.67
CA ARG A 340 -5.26 -28.53 4.80
C ARG A 340 -4.83 -27.73 3.58
N ALA A 341 -3.85 -26.83 3.73
CA ALA A 341 -3.39 -25.98 2.65
C ALA A 341 -2.76 -26.78 1.51
N ASP A 342 -2.10 -27.89 1.83
CA ASP A 342 -1.37 -28.73 0.89
C ASP A 342 -2.09 -30.06 0.54
N LEU A 343 -3.36 -30.19 0.93
CA LEU A 343 -4.19 -31.33 0.55
C LEU A 343 -4.33 -31.41 -0.99
N PRO A 344 -4.28 -32.61 -1.60
CA PRO A 344 -4.44 -32.79 -3.05
C PRO A 344 -5.73 -32.19 -3.64
N GLU A 345 -6.75 -32.02 -2.80
CA GLU A 345 -8.05 -31.44 -3.16
C GLU A 345 -8.01 -29.91 -3.32
N ARG A 346 -6.91 -29.24 -2.93
CA ARG A 346 -6.63 -27.81 -3.20
C ARG A 346 -5.56 -27.66 -4.29
N PRO A 347 -5.82 -28.03 -5.54
CA PRO A 347 -4.84 -27.90 -6.61
C PRO A 347 -4.55 -26.43 -6.91
N TRP A 348 -3.36 -26.17 -7.43
CA TRP A 348 -3.08 -24.91 -8.10
C TRP A 348 -3.94 -24.79 -9.36
N VAL A 349 -4.65 -23.68 -9.48
CA VAL A 349 -5.37 -23.28 -10.69
C VAL A 349 -4.49 -22.31 -11.46
N ILE A 350 -4.44 -22.45 -12.78
CA ILE A 350 -3.69 -21.55 -13.68
C ILE A 350 -4.68 -21.04 -14.72
N THR A 351 -4.76 -19.71 -14.86
CA THR A 351 -5.69 -19.05 -15.79
C THR A 351 -5.10 -17.77 -16.36
N ASP A 352 -5.36 -17.51 -17.64
CA ASP A 352 -5.08 -16.22 -18.28
C ASP A 352 -6.29 -15.27 -18.23
N ALA A 353 -7.44 -15.76 -17.75
CA ALA A 353 -8.65 -14.96 -17.58
C ALA A 353 -8.68 -14.31 -16.18
N PRO A 354 -9.26 -13.10 -16.05
CA PRO A 354 -9.52 -12.46 -14.76
C PRO A 354 -10.36 -13.35 -13.84
N ILE A 355 -9.98 -13.43 -12.57
CA ILE A 355 -10.60 -14.28 -11.57
C ILE A 355 -11.75 -13.54 -10.89
N ASP A 356 -12.92 -14.18 -10.79
CA ASP A 356 -13.99 -13.76 -9.89
C ASP A 356 -13.71 -14.30 -8.49
N VAL A 357 -13.04 -13.51 -7.65
CA VAL A 357 -12.63 -13.95 -6.31
C VAL A 357 -13.84 -14.18 -5.40
N SER A 358 -14.92 -13.39 -5.59
CA SER A 358 -16.19 -13.56 -4.86
C SER A 358 -16.90 -14.89 -5.16
N ALA A 359 -16.55 -15.55 -6.26
CA ALA A 359 -17.05 -16.88 -6.62
C ALA A 359 -16.12 -18.02 -6.15
N ALA A 360 -14.93 -17.71 -5.64
CA ALA A 360 -14.01 -18.69 -5.08
C ALA A 360 -14.45 -19.11 -3.66
N SER A 361 -13.96 -20.26 -3.19
CA SER A 361 -14.14 -20.68 -1.79
C SER A 361 -13.67 -19.59 -0.83
N ASP A 362 -14.44 -19.36 0.22
CA ASP A 362 -14.24 -18.30 1.23
C ASP A 362 -14.09 -16.88 0.68
N GLU A 363 -14.52 -16.67 -0.58
CA GLU A 363 -14.36 -15.41 -1.31
C GLU A 363 -12.89 -14.93 -1.30
N THR A 364 -11.95 -15.89 -1.30
CA THR A 364 -10.52 -15.67 -1.07
C THR A 364 -9.66 -16.51 -2.01
N ILE A 365 -8.60 -15.91 -2.54
CA ILE A 365 -7.55 -16.61 -3.27
C ILE A 365 -6.16 -16.23 -2.76
N PHE A 366 -5.19 -17.11 -3.01
CA PHE A 366 -3.77 -16.90 -2.79
C PHE A 366 -3.03 -17.06 -4.12
N PRO A 367 -2.71 -15.95 -4.81
CA PRO A 367 -2.02 -16.00 -6.08
C PRO A 367 -0.53 -16.30 -5.89
N GLY A 368 0.08 -16.90 -6.91
CA GLY A 368 1.52 -17.09 -7.02
C GLY A 368 2.24 -15.75 -7.24
N ALA A 369 3.57 -15.81 -7.24
CA ALA A 369 4.40 -14.61 -7.28
C ALA A 369 4.19 -13.78 -8.56
N ALA A 370 3.88 -12.51 -8.39
CA ALA A 370 3.77 -11.54 -9.47
C ALA A 370 4.31 -10.18 -9.01
N SER A 371 4.91 -9.42 -9.94
CA SER A 371 5.30 -8.03 -9.72
C SER A 371 4.26 -7.03 -10.22
N LYS A 372 3.30 -7.48 -11.03
CA LYS A 372 2.28 -6.65 -11.69
C LYS A 372 0.92 -7.32 -11.56
N THR A 373 0.02 -6.69 -10.82
CA THR A 373 -1.33 -7.20 -10.54
C THR A 373 -2.36 -6.09 -10.68
N VAL A 374 -3.61 -6.47 -10.88
CA VAL A 374 -4.74 -5.55 -10.95
C VAL A 374 -5.95 -6.16 -10.24
N GLU A 375 -6.67 -5.30 -9.55
CA GLU A 375 -8.05 -5.54 -9.14
C GLU A 375 -8.93 -4.54 -9.87
N PHE A 376 -10.04 -4.98 -10.42
CA PHE A 376 -10.90 -4.11 -11.19
C PHE A 376 -12.37 -4.46 -11.06
N HIS A 377 -13.23 -3.50 -11.39
CA HIS A 377 -14.65 -3.72 -11.54
C HIS A 377 -15.01 -3.83 -13.03
N SER A 378 -15.46 -5.01 -13.42
CA SER A 378 -15.77 -5.42 -14.79
C SER A 378 -16.76 -4.49 -15.53
N ARG A 379 -17.70 -3.86 -14.80
CA ARG A 379 -18.74 -2.98 -15.38
C ARG A 379 -18.32 -1.52 -15.47
N THR A 380 -17.71 -0.99 -14.41
CA THR A 380 -17.35 0.44 -14.36
C THR A 380 -16.02 0.73 -15.05
N GLY A 381 -15.19 -0.30 -15.26
CA GLY A 381 -13.85 -0.15 -15.84
C GLY A 381 -12.82 0.41 -14.87
N ARG A 382 -13.21 0.65 -13.61
CA ARG A 382 -12.35 1.07 -12.50
C ARG A 382 -11.33 -0.04 -12.21
N ALA A 383 -10.08 0.33 -12.01
CA ALA A 383 -9.00 -0.58 -11.70
C ALA A 383 -7.99 0.05 -10.74
N MET A 384 -7.52 -0.76 -9.79
CA MET A 384 -6.33 -0.51 -9.00
C MET A 384 -5.21 -1.41 -9.55
N VAL A 385 -4.12 -0.80 -10.00
CA VAL A 385 -2.98 -1.49 -10.62
C VAL A 385 -1.77 -1.35 -9.70
N TRP A 386 -1.18 -2.48 -9.32
CA TRP A 386 0.03 -2.49 -8.50
C TRP A 386 1.22 -2.97 -9.29
N TRP A 387 2.33 -2.25 -9.13
CA TRP A 387 3.67 -2.71 -9.45
C TRP A 387 4.51 -2.79 -8.17
N THR A 388 5.11 -3.94 -7.92
CA THR A 388 6.14 -4.13 -6.91
C THR A 388 7.49 -4.37 -7.58
N GLY A 389 8.55 -3.70 -7.11
CA GLY A 389 9.89 -3.83 -7.69
C GLY A 389 10.51 -5.23 -7.59
N GLN A 390 9.89 -6.14 -6.85
CA GLN A 390 10.18 -7.56 -6.78
C GLN A 390 8.85 -8.34 -6.81
N PRO A 391 8.78 -9.49 -7.48
CA PRO A 391 7.60 -10.35 -7.42
C PRO A 391 7.30 -10.77 -5.98
N SER A 392 6.03 -10.77 -5.61
CA SER A 392 5.55 -11.32 -4.34
C SER A 392 4.32 -12.17 -4.60
N GLY A 393 4.25 -13.33 -3.97
CA GLY A 393 3.10 -14.22 -4.03
C GLY A 393 2.46 -14.38 -2.67
N THR A 394 1.53 -15.33 -2.60
CA THR A 394 0.82 -15.76 -1.41
C THR A 394 0.02 -14.68 -0.70
N PHE A 395 -0.19 -13.50 -1.31
CA PHE A 395 -1.07 -12.48 -0.78
C PHE A 395 -2.48 -13.05 -0.61
N GLN A 396 -3.09 -12.81 0.55
CA GLN A 396 -4.52 -13.00 0.71
C GLN A 396 -5.25 -11.94 -0.12
N ILE A 397 -5.97 -12.38 -1.15
CA ILE A 397 -6.86 -11.52 -1.95
C ILE A 397 -8.28 -11.94 -1.64
N VAL A 398 -9.09 -10.99 -1.19
CA VAL A 398 -10.45 -11.17 -0.68
C VAL A 398 -11.39 -10.24 -1.42
N GLN A 399 -12.54 -10.76 -1.83
CA GLN A 399 -13.63 -9.96 -2.42
C GLN A 399 -14.96 -10.42 -1.82
N ARG A 400 -15.21 -10.05 -0.57
CA ARG A 400 -16.39 -10.48 0.20
C ARG A 400 -17.59 -9.60 -0.07
N ARG A 401 -18.52 -10.09 -0.88
CA ARG A 401 -19.68 -9.30 -1.30
C ARG A 401 -20.63 -9.00 -0.15
N GLN A 402 -20.69 -9.88 0.85
CA GLN A 402 -21.58 -9.72 1.99
C GLN A 402 -21.21 -8.52 2.85
N SER A 403 -19.93 -8.26 3.09
CA SER A 403 -19.47 -7.07 3.83
C SER A 403 -19.09 -5.90 2.91
N GLY A 404 -18.85 -6.18 1.63
CA GLY A 404 -18.24 -5.26 0.68
C GLY A 404 -16.75 -5.05 0.91
N TRP A 405 -16.12 -5.91 1.72
CA TRP A 405 -14.68 -5.84 1.99
C TRP A 405 -13.89 -6.43 0.84
N VAL A 406 -12.95 -5.64 0.32
CA VAL A 406 -11.98 -6.06 -0.68
C VAL A 406 -10.58 -5.80 -0.14
N ASN A 407 -9.63 -6.68 -0.43
CA ASN A 407 -8.23 -6.40 -0.10
C ASN A 407 -7.26 -6.87 -1.19
N TRP A 408 -6.12 -6.21 -1.21
CA TRP A 408 -4.92 -6.61 -1.92
C TRP A 408 -3.82 -6.86 -0.89
N GLY A 409 -3.75 -8.09 -0.38
CA GLY A 409 -2.77 -8.49 0.62
C GLY A 409 -3.16 -8.09 2.06
N SER A 410 -2.91 -9.00 2.99
CA SER A 410 -3.00 -8.79 4.44
C SER A 410 -2.20 -9.91 5.09
N ASN A 411 -2.62 -11.16 4.85
CA ASN A 411 -1.95 -12.36 5.32
C ASN A 411 -1.30 -13.12 4.16
N GLY A 412 -0.31 -13.94 4.49
CA GLY A 412 0.22 -14.93 3.54
C GLY A 412 -0.64 -16.19 3.58
N GLU A 413 -0.76 -16.96 2.49
CA GLU A 413 -1.52 -18.26 2.47
C GLU A 413 -1.19 -19.18 3.64
N ASN A 414 0.09 -19.21 3.98
CA ASN A 414 0.64 -20.01 5.05
C ASN A 414 1.42 -19.10 6.02
N GLU A 415 1.00 -17.84 6.11
CA GLU A 415 1.54 -16.78 6.95
C GLU A 415 3.04 -16.49 6.75
N CYS A 416 3.60 -16.95 5.64
CA CYS A 416 4.99 -16.76 5.26
C CYS A 416 5.08 -15.61 4.25
N PRO A 417 5.51 -14.41 4.66
CA PRO A 417 5.63 -13.27 3.76
C PRO A 417 6.67 -13.51 2.66
N GLU A 418 6.42 -12.94 1.48
CA GLU A 418 7.30 -13.10 0.32
C GLU A 418 7.94 -11.80 -0.16
N LEU A 419 7.35 -10.63 0.11
CA LEU A 419 7.83 -9.35 -0.38
C LEU A 419 9.06 -8.89 0.41
N PRO A 420 10.24 -8.69 -0.21
CA PRO A 420 11.41 -8.18 0.50
C PRO A 420 11.18 -6.77 1.05
N VAL A 421 11.67 -6.52 2.26
CA VAL A 421 11.76 -5.17 2.85
C VAL A 421 12.53 -4.25 1.90
N GLY A 422 12.09 -3.00 1.80
CA GLY A 422 12.68 -2.00 0.92
C GLY A 422 12.29 -2.14 -0.55
N THR A 423 11.38 -3.05 -0.91
CA THR A 423 10.84 -3.12 -2.27
C THR A 423 9.99 -1.87 -2.57
N PRO A 424 10.24 -1.14 -3.68
CA PRO A 424 9.39 -0.04 -4.09
C PRO A 424 8.03 -0.57 -4.57
N ILE A 425 6.96 0.12 -4.23
CA ILE A 425 5.60 -0.16 -4.67
C ILE A 425 5.04 1.09 -5.34
N LYS A 426 4.49 0.94 -6.54
CA LYS A 426 3.67 1.99 -7.16
C LYS A 426 2.25 1.46 -7.36
N THR A 427 1.29 2.32 -7.09
CA THR A 427 -0.13 1.96 -7.08
C THR A 427 -0.90 3.00 -7.86
N ALA A 428 -1.49 2.58 -9.00
CA ALA A 428 -2.25 3.44 -9.89
C ALA A 428 -3.74 3.15 -9.77
N TYR A 429 -4.57 4.19 -9.82
CA TYR A 429 -6.02 4.07 -9.71
C TYR A 429 -6.75 4.90 -10.77
N GLY A 430 -7.75 4.31 -11.40
CA GLY A 430 -8.61 4.97 -12.38
C GLY A 430 -9.32 3.99 -13.30
N HIS A 431 -9.89 4.48 -14.40
CA HIS A 431 -10.56 3.64 -15.40
C HIS A 431 -9.55 2.93 -16.33
N PHE A 432 -8.78 1.99 -15.79
CA PHE A 432 -7.66 1.36 -16.50
C PHE A 432 -7.94 -0.05 -17.01
N VAL A 433 -9.11 -0.66 -16.81
CA VAL A 433 -9.40 -2.02 -17.30
C VAL A 433 -8.90 -2.31 -18.73
N PRO A 434 -9.17 -1.49 -19.76
CA PRO A 434 -8.73 -1.79 -21.13
C PRO A 434 -7.20 -1.63 -21.34
N SER A 435 -6.50 -0.95 -20.43
CA SER A 435 -5.09 -0.57 -20.59
C SER A 435 -4.22 -0.89 -19.37
N TRP A 436 -4.70 -1.73 -18.45
CA TRP A 436 -4.07 -1.90 -17.13
C TRP A 436 -2.64 -2.43 -17.25
N ARG A 437 -2.39 -3.31 -18.22
CA ARG A 437 -1.05 -3.82 -18.54
C ARG A 437 -0.11 -2.70 -18.97
N HIS A 438 -0.57 -1.81 -19.84
CA HIS A 438 0.21 -0.66 -20.26
C HIS A 438 0.52 0.29 -19.10
N VAL A 439 -0.44 0.52 -18.21
CA VAL A 439 -0.23 1.30 -16.97
C VAL A 439 0.82 0.60 -16.09
N ALA A 440 0.71 -0.71 -15.89
CA ALA A 440 1.68 -1.47 -15.09
C ALA A 440 3.10 -1.42 -15.67
N ASP A 441 3.25 -1.44 -17.00
CA ASP A 441 4.54 -1.26 -17.67
C ASP A 441 5.10 0.15 -17.46
N GLN A 442 4.26 1.19 -17.49
CA GLN A 442 4.67 2.57 -17.18
C GLN A 442 5.10 2.75 -15.73
N LEU A 443 4.45 2.06 -14.77
CA LEU A 443 4.86 2.07 -13.37
C LEU A 443 6.25 1.42 -13.20
N GLU A 444 6.49 0.31 -13.88
CA GLU A 444 7.76 -0.44 -13.84
C GLU A 444 8.92 0.32 -14.50
N GLN A 445 8.70 0.86 -15.69
CA GLN A 445 9.75 1.45 -16.51
C GLN A 445 9.61 2.98 -16.52
N PRO A 446 10.44 3.73 -15.77
CA PRO A 446 10.43 5.19 -15.83
C PRO A 446 11.01 5.70 -17.17
N PRO A 447 10.71 6.94 -17.58
CA PRO A 447 11.38 7.59 -18.69
C PRO A 447 12.89 7.75 -18.44
N THR A 448 13.67 7.77 -19.51
CA THR A 448 15.08 8.18 -19.47
C THR A 448 15.18 9.70 -19.51
N VAL A 449 16.00 10.27 -18.63
CA VAL A 449 16.20 11.71 -18.50
C VAL A 449 17.66 12.04 -18.76
N THR A 450 17.93 12.94 -19.71
CA THR A 450 19.27 13.45 -20.02
C THR A 450 19.30 14.95 -19.85
N VAL A 451 20.29 15.48 -19.15
CA VAL A 451 20.45 16.91 -18.90
C VAL A 451 21.67 17.42 -19.67
N THR A 452 21.47 18.43 -20.51
CA THR A 452 22.52 19.20 -21.16
C THR A 452 22.54 20.58 -20.52
N SER A 453 23.57 20.86 -19.71
CA SER A 453 23.74 22.20 -19.14
C SER A 453 24.20 23.17 -20.22
N HIS A 454 23.63 24.38 -20.20
CA HIS A 454 24.13 25.47 -21.02
C HIS A 454 25.09 26.27 -20.16
N PRO A 455 26.39 26.32 -20.51
CA PRO A 455 27.33 27.13 -19.78
C PRO A 455 27.00 28.60 -20.04
N ASP A 456 26.43 29.31 -19.07
CA ASP A 456 26.48 30.76 -19.02
C ASP A 456 26.87 31.22 -17.61
N HIS A 457 28.15 31.59 -17.51
CA HIS A 457 28.80 32.52 -16.58
C HIS A 457 28.36 32.50 -15.11
N ALA A 458 29.20 31.85 -14.29
CA ALA A 458 29.31 32.07 -12.84
C ALA A 458 29.33 33.55 -12.44
#